data_AF-A0A660E5R3-F1
#
_entry.id   AF-A0A660E5R3-F1
#
_cell.length_a   1.000
_cell.length_b   1.000
_cell.length_c   1.000
_cell.angle_alpha   90.00
_cell.angle_beta   90.00
_cell.angle_gamma   90.00
#
_symmetry.space_group_name_H-M   'P 1'
#
loop_
_entity.id
_entity.type
_entity.pdbx_description
1 polymer ?
#
loop_
_entity_poly.entity_id
_entity_poly.type
_entity_poly.pdbx_seq_one_letter_code
_entity_poly.pdbx_strand_id
1 'polypeptide(L)'
;MIDECLSYQQLLLKPSFQPLRQNQIQRLAATGFTLDNGIRKTVADATKIGIETVILKDAVVARNSTTFQTVLPQFDQVSRMADFLATD
;
A
#
# COMPACT_ATOMS: atom_id res chain seq x y z
N MET A 1 1.82 -10.75 20.09
CA MET A 1 1.46 -11.64 18.96
C MET A 1 2.58 -11.52 17.95
N ILE A 2 3.13 -12.66 17.54
CA ILE A 2 4.30 -12.75 16.68
C ILE A 2 3.92 -12.19 15.31
N ASP A 3 4.58 -11.10 14.90
CA ASP A 3 4.57 -10.63 13.51
C ASP A 3 5.40 -11.65 12.72
N GLU A 4 4.75 -12.71 12.23
CA GLU A 4 5.39 -13.61 11.27
C GLU A 4 5.60 -12.82 9.98
N CYS A 5 6.78 -12.23 9.86
CA CYS A 5 7.21 -11.54 8.66
C CYS A 5 7.36 -12.58 7.55
N LEU A 6 6.30 -12.78 6.76
CA LEU A 6 6.31 -13.69 5.62
C LEU A 6 7.48 -13.35 4.69
N SER A 7 8.19 -14.39 4.26
CA SER A 7 9.27 -14.25 3.29
C SER A 7 8.71 -13.81 1.93
N TYR A 8 9.57 -13.21 1.11
CA TYR A 8 9.26 -12.87 -0.28
C TYR A 8 8.60 -14.03 -1.02
N GLN A 9 9.18 -15.23 -0.92
CA GLN A 9 8.66 -16.43 -1.60
C GLN A 9 7.27 -16.82 -1.10
N GLN A 10 6.98 -16.67 0.20
CA GLN A 10 5.66 -16.94 0.77
C GLN A 10 4.60 -15.92 0.31
N LEU A 11 4.97 -14.65 0.16
CA LEU A 11 4.07 -13.62 -0.36
C LEU A 11 3.71 -13.85 -1.83
N LEU A 12 4.69 -14.28 -2.63
CA LEU A 12 4.48 -14.59 -4.04
C LEU A 12 3.48 -15.73 -4.28
N LEU A 13 3.35 -16.66 -3.33
CA LEU A 13 2.44 -17.80 -3.42
C LEU A 13 0.99 -17.47 -3.01
N LYS A 14 0.73 -16.27 -2.47
CA LYS A 14 -0.63 -15.88 -2.10
C LYS A 14 -1.48 -15.63 -3.36
N PRO A 15 -2.70 -16.20 -3.44
CA PRO A 15 -3.61 -15.98 -4.56
C PRO A 15 -3.90 -14.50 -4.84
N SER A 16 -3.91 -13.66 -3.80
CA SER A 16 -4.19 -12.22 -3.91
C SER A 16 -3.13 -11.43 -4.70
N PHE A 17 -1.88 -11.91 -4.78
CA PHE A 17 -0.80 -11.23 -5.52
C PHE A 17 -0.56 -11.82 -6.91
N GLN A 18 -1.16 -12.98 -7.22
CA GLN A 18 -0.99 -13.64 -8.51
C GLN A 18 -1.47 -12.78 -9.69
N PRO A 19 -2.65 -12.11 -9.64
CA PRO A 19 -3.09 -11.25 -10.73
C PRO A 19 -2.13 -10.08 -11.00
N LEU A 20 -1.55 -9.51 -9.94
CA LEU A 20 -0.61 -8.39 -10.06
C LEU A 20 0.65 -8.79 -10.83
N ARG A 21 1.17 -10.00 -10.57
CA ARG A 21 2.32 -10.53 -11.31
C ARG A 21 1.99 -10.92 -12.74
N GLN A 22 0.86 -11.59 -12.96
CA GLN A 22 0.42 -12.01 -14.30
C GLN A 22 0.25 -10.81 -15.24
N ASN A 23 -0.21 -9.68 -14.69
CA ASN A 23 -0.37 -8.44 -15.44
C ASN A 23 0.86 -7.53 -15.42
N GLN A 24 2.01 -8.01 -14.91
CA GLN A 24 3.27 -7.26 -14.83
C GLN A 24 3.11 -5.87 -14.19
N ILE A 25 2.26 -5.77 -13.16
CA ILE A 25 2.00 -4.51 -12.46
C ILE A 25 3.25 -4.10 -11.70
N GLN A 26 3.77 -2.91 -12.00
CA GLN A 26 4.97 -2.34 -11.35
C GLN A 26 4.64 -1.30 -10.29
N ARG A 27 3.44 -0.73 -10.34
CA ARG A 27 3.01 0.35 -9.45
C ARG A 27 1.54 0.18 -9.02
N LEU A 28 1.25 0.45 -7.76
CA LEU A 28 -0.08 0.41 -7.17
C LEU A 28 -0.46 1.75 -6.55
N ALA A 29 -1.66 2.23 -6.87
CA ALA A 29 -2.30 3.29 -6.12
C ALA A 29 -3.11 2.66 -4.96
N ALA A 30 -2.73 2.97 -3.72
CA ALA A 30 -3.36 2.42 -2.52
C ALA A 30 -4.44 3.36 -1.96
N THR A 31 -5.61 2.78 -1.68
CA THR A 31 -6.79 3.44 -1.11
C THR A 31 -7.43 2.55 -0.04
N GLY A 32 -8.28 3.12 0.82
CA GLY A 32 -9.12 2.35 1.76
C GLY A 32 -8.91 2.65 3.24
N PHE A 33 -9.27 1.67 4.08
CA PHE A 33 -9.28 1.78 5.55
C PHE A 33 -8.71 0.50 6.19
N THR A 34 -7.87 0.53 7.22
CA THR A 34 -7.35 1.71 7.95
C THR A 34 -5.88 1.96 7.65
N LEU A 35 -5.49 3.24 7.57
CA LEU A 35 -4.15 3.70 7.18
C LEU A 35 -3.01 3.04 7.99
N ASP A 36 -3.17 2.91 9.30
CA ASP A 36 -2.20 2.33 10.25
C ASP A 36 -2.16 0.80 10.26
N ASN A 37 -3.10 0.13 9.59
CA ASN A 37 -3.24 -1.32 9.61
C ASN A 37 -3.27 -1.89 8.19
N GLY A 38 -4.46 -2.04 7.59
CA GLY A 38 -4.63 -2.72 6.30
C GLY A 38 -3.76 -2.10 5.21
N ILE A 39 -3.79 -0.77 5.08
CA ILE A 39 -3.00 -0.05 4.08
C ILE A 39 -1.50 -0.25 4.31
N ARG A 40 -1.01 -0.03 5.54
CA ARG A 40 0.40 -0.22 5.88
C ARG A 40 0.89 -1.62 5.55
N LYS A 41 0.12 -2.65 5.90
CA LYS A 41 0.48 -4.05 5.64
C LYS A 41 0.48 -4.36 4.14
N THR A 42 -0.52 -3.87 3.40
CA THR A 42 -0.57 -4.03 1.95
C THR A 42 0.62 -3.35 1.25
N VAL A 43 0.97 -2.13 1.67
CA VAL A 43 2.16 -1.44 1.14
C VAL A 43 3.43 -2.22 1.46
N ALA A 44 3.61 -2.67 2.71
CA ALA A 44 4.78 -3.45 3.08
C ALA A 44 4.91 -4.74 2.27
N ASP A 45 3.81 -5.45 2.05
CA ASP A 45 3.81 -6.67 1.22
C ASP A 45 4.09 -6.35 -0.25
N ALA A 46 3.53 -5.27 -0.81
CA ALA A 46 3.80 -4.82 -2.18
C ALA A 46 5.28 -4.44 -2.37
N THR A 47 5.86 -3.69 -1.43
CA THR A 47 7.29 -3.32 -1.43
C THR A 47 8.16 -4.56 -1.40
N LYS A 48 7.85 -5.54 -0.55
CA LYS A 48 8.60 -6.81 -0.50
C LYS A 48 8.64 -7.48 -1.87
N ILE A 49 7.52 -7.47 -2.61
CA ILE A 49 7.44 -8.10 -3.93
C ILE A 49 7.92 -7.22 -5.10
N GLY A 50 8.55 -6.07 -4.81
CA GLY A 50 9.13 -5.18 -5.82
C GLY A 50 8.12 -4.32 -6.57
N ILE A 51 6.93 -4.10 -6.00
CA ILE A 51 5.90 -3.22 -6.58
C ILE A 51 5.96 -1.87 -5.87
N GLU A 52 6.10 -0.80 -6.65
CA GLU A 52 6.00 0.56 -6.13
C GLU A 52 4.58 0.85 -5.64
N THR A 53 4.45 1.64 -4.58
CA THR A 53 3.14 2.05 -4.07
C THR A 53 3.07 3.56 -3.92
N VAL A 54 1.91 4.12 -4.23
CA VAL A 54 1.55 5.51 -3.94
C VAL A 54 0.28 5.52 -3.12
N ILE A 55 0.30 6.18 -1.97
CA ILE A 55 -0.90 6.40 -1.16
C ILE A 55 -1.69 7.57 -1.73
N LEU A 56 -2.97 7.35 -2.01
CA LEU A 56 -3.89 8.44 -2.37
C LEU A 56 -4.50 9.04 -1.11
N LYS A 57 -3.92 10.15 -0.62
CA LYS A 57 -4.20 10.71 0.71
C LYS A 57 -5.64 11.17 0.92
N ASP A 58 -6.35 11.47 -0.15
CA ASP A 58 -7.77 11.84 -0.17
C ASP A 58 -8.71 10.63 -0.34
N ALA A 59 -8.18 9.43 -0.50
CA ALA A 59 -8.91 8.17 -0.64
C ALA A 59 -8.50 7.12 0.42
N VAL A 60 -7.85 7.55 1.51
CA VAL A 60 -7.52 6.70 2.66
C VAL A 60 -8.09 7.28 3.95
N VAL A 61 -8.40 6.40 4.89
CA VAL A 61 -8.96 6.78 6.18
C VAL A 61 -8.15 6.13 7.30
N ALA A 62 -7.82 6.91 8.34
CA ALA A 62 -7.26 6.42 9.58
C ALA A 62 -8.35 6.38 10.67
N ARG A 63 -8.08 5.76 11.82
CA ARG A 63 -9.04 5.68 12.93
C ARG A 63 -9.43 7.05 13.50
N ASN A 64 -8.51 8.00 13.44
CA ASN A 64 -8.70 9.39 13.85
C ASN A 64 -7.64 10.28 13.19
N SER A 65 -7.81 11.60 13.30
CA SER A 65 -6.93 12.60 12.70
C SER A 65 -5.49 12.52 13.21
N THR A 66 -5.28 12.23 14.49
CA THR A 66 -3.93 12.08 15.06
C THR A 66 -3.19 10.92 14.41
N THR A 67 -3.82 9.74 14.31
CA THR A 67 -3.25 8.58 13.61
C THR A 67 -2.98 8.91 12.14
N PHE A 68 -3.88 9.62 11.47
CA PHE A 68 -3.68 10.05 10.08
C PHE A 68 -2.42 10.89 9.93
N GLN A 69 -2.28 11.95 10.74
CA GLN A 69 -1.15 12.89 10.70
C GLN A 69 0.18 12.23 11.06
N THR A 70 0.18 11.25 11.97
CA THR A 70 1.39 10.53 12.37
C THR A 70 1.83 9.48 11.35
N VAL A 71 0.87 8.79 10.72
CA VAL A 71 1.16 7.63 9.86
C VAL A 71 1.36 8.00 8.40
N LEU A 72 0.57 8.93 7.85
CA LEU A 72 0.67 9.31 6.44
C LEU A 72 2.10 9.71 6.01
N PRO A 73 2.87 10.50 6.79
CA PRO A 73 4.23 10.89 6.39
C PRO A 73 5.25 9.75 6.37
N GLN A 74 4.89 8.55 6.85
CA GLN A 74 5.78 7.39 6.89
C GLN A 74 5.78 6.58 5.60
N PHE A 75 4.89 6.91 4.64
CA PHE A 75 4.86 6.27 3.33
C PHE A 75 5.76 7.02 2.35
N ASP A 76 6.52 6.27 1.55
CA ASP A 76 7.52 6.83 0.63
C ASP A 76 6.90 7.74 -0.45
N GLN A 77 5.72 7.37 -0.95
CA GLN A 77 5.01 8.14 -1.97
C GLN A 77 3.57 8.40 -1.55
N VAL A 78 3.18 9.68 -1.57
CA VAL A 78 1.85 10.14 -1.21
C VAL A 78 1.40 11.19 -2.22
N SER A 79 0.22 11.01 -2.80
CA SER A 79 -0.37 11.93 -3.78
C SER A 79 -1.85 12.19 -3.49
N ARG A 80 -2.43 13.25 -4.07
CA ARG A 80 -3.90 13.34 -4.21
C ARG A 80 -4.33 12.52 -5.41
N MET A 81 -5.57 12.02 -5.39
CA MET A 81 -6.16 11.34 -6.55
C MET A 81 -6.09 12.21 -7.81
N ALA A 82 -6.46 13.49 -7.70
CA ALA A 82 -6.44 14.41 -8.84
C ALA A 82 -5.03 14.58 -9.44
N ASP A 83 -4.02 14.76 -8.59
CA ASP A 83 -2.63 14.91 -9.03
C ASP A 83 -2.11 13.61 -9.67
N PHE A 84 -2.45 12.46 -9.07
CA PHE A 84 -2.07 11.15 -9.59
C PHE A 84 -2.65 10.88 -10.98
N LEU A 85 -3.94 11.19 -11.20
CA LEU A 85 -4.60 10.98 -12.50
C LEU A 85 -4.19 12.01 -13.57
N ALA A 86 -3.72 13.18 -13.17
CA ALA A 86 -3.20 14.18 -14.10
C ALA A 86 -1.78 13.87 -14.60
N THR A 87 -1.14 12.82 -14.05
CA THR A 87 0.19 12.37 -14.44
C THR A 87 0.05 11.34 -15.58
N ASP A 88 -0.39 11.80 -16.75
CA ASP A 88 -0.37 11.07 -18.03
C ASP A 88 0.49 11.83 -19.05
#